data_AF-A0A143BGK4-F1
#
_entry.id   AF-A0A143BGK4-F1
#
_cell.length_a   1.000
_cell.length_b   1.000
_cell.length_c   1.000
_cell.angle_alpha   90.00
_cell.angle_beta   90.00
_cell.angle_gamma   90.00
#
_symmetry.space_group_name_H-M   'P 1'
#
loop_
_entity.id
_entity.type
_entity.pdbx_description
1 polymer ?
#
loop_
_entity_poly.entity_id
_entity_poly.type
_entity_poly.pdbx_seq_one_letter_code
_entity_poly.pdbx_strand_id
1 'polypeptide(L)'
;MADDALATPHHATPGSSFFPATSRKRDAVVRIIAQPRVVPVSSHYPMTPASFLRATLSLVLLTACGGSTLTDATATPAFARANGGGSGSGGTTTVSVTGASPAIASTDTVVDVTISGSGFAKGASARWSIAGDTTQVQVLSNSYVNSSTLKARIAVPANATIGSYDIVVTNVGGKKGVGAEVFEVVLGDPKTTWYFPLDDSALGLRSDGAFVSGQESVYDNGVCGVSAKLFSSNAFSGSGDATMQTDNPNFRDRQCPLYPRTVSLHYADGHVERTAGFFNLRALENGTLTIPIGSTALRGLTFSLSIRSARCASLRWNDLVEGLSVPGDKLLVTRLDANTWSVESQPAPNNRAYCPANGVSYPLNVRFTVKKRALP
;
A
#
# COMPACT_ATOMS: atom_id res chain seq x y z
N MET A 1 50.55 20.39 55.47
CA MET A 1 49.84 20.19 56.76
C MET A 1 48.62 19.38 56.43
N ALA A 2 48.80 18.06 56.25
CA ALA A 2 48.72 17.03 57.30
C ALA A 2 47.25 16.76 57.65
N ASP A 3 46.75 15.54 57.76
CA ASP A 3 47.19 14.18 57.44
C ASP A 3 45.93 13.29 57.63
N ASP A 4 46.11 11.99 57.45
CA ASP A 4 45.26 10.86 57.87
C ASP A 4 44.49 10.08 56.80
N ALA A 5 45.22 9.05 56.40
CA ALA A 5 44.84 7.83 55.72
C ALA A 5 44.19 6.82 56.68
N LEU A 6 43.45 5.87 56.11
CA LEU A 6 43.39 4.51 56.64
C LEU A 6 43.24 3.51 55.49
N ALA A 7 44.04 2.45 55.57
CA ALA A 7 44.41 1.55 54.50
C ALA A 7 43.90 0.12 54.74
N THR A 8 43.74 -0.61 53.61
CA THR A 8 44.05 -2.04 53.35
C THR A 8 43.25 -3.16 54.08
N PRO A 9 43.15 -4.42 53.53
CA PRO A 9 44.17 -5.10 52.71
C PRO A 9 43.76 -5.95 51.50
N HIS A 10 44.82 -6.23 50.74
CA HIS A 10 45.01 -7.18 49.65
C HIS A 10 44.80 -8.65 50.05
N HIS A 11 44.41 -9.48 49.08
CA HIS A 11 44.87 -10.86 48.99
C HIS A 11 45.17 -11.21 47.52
N ALA A 12 46.36 -11.77 47.28
CA ALA A 12 46.89 -12.13 45.97
C ALA A 12 47.03 -13.67 45.81
N THR A 13 46.81 -14.14 44.57
CA THR A 13 47.50 -15.24 43.80
C THR A 13 47.45 -16.70 44.29
N PRO A 14 47.88 -17.72 43.49
CA PRO A 14 47.92 -17.95 42.03
C PRO A 14 47.48 -19.39 41.61
N GLY A 15 47.48 -19.74 40.31
CA GLY A 15 47.52 -21.16 39.89
C GLY A 15 47.28 -21.46 38.40
N SER A 16 48.35 -21.75 37.67
CA SER A 16 48.44 -22.18 36.27
C SER A 16 48.67 -23.69 36.11
N SER A 17 48.12 -24.35 35.08
CA SER A 17 48.69 -25.51 34.33
C SER A 17 47.64 -26.08 33.35
N PHE A 18 47.86 -26.09 32.02
CA PHE A 18 48.52 -27.09 31.15
C PHE A 18 47.72 -28.40 30.88
N PHE A 19 47.20 -28.52 29.63
CA PHE A 19 46.93 -29.65 28.67
C PHE A 19 46.83 -31.13 29.16
N PRO A 20 46.14 -32.09 28.45
CA PRO A 20 46.05 -32.19 26.97
C PRO A 20 44.74 -32.74 26.34
N ALA A 21 44.76 -32.74 25.00
CA ALA A 21 43.80 -33.35 24.09
C ALA A 21 43.66 -34.88 24.25
N THR A 22 42.45 -35.41 24.06
CA THR A 22 42.23 -36.82 23.69
C THR A 22 41.15 -36.97 22.64
N SER A 23 41.43 -37.85 21.68
CA SER A 23 40.61 -38.22 20.53
C SER A 23 39.69 -39.40 20.86
N ARG A 24 38.45 -39.40 20.35
CA ARG A 24 37.62 -40.57 19.95
C ARG A 24 36.63 -40.02 18.91
N LYS A 25 36.60 -40.38 17.62
CA LYS A 25 36.51 -41.65 16.87
C LYS A 25 35.25 -42.49 17.19
N ARG A 26 34.39 -42.55 16.15
CA ARG A 26 33.29 -43.48 15.84
C ARG A 26 31.98 -43.16 16.60
N ASP A 27 30.81 -43.07 15.97
CA ASP A 27 30.21 -44.03 15.04
C ASP A 27 29.36 -43.41 13.91
N ALA A 28 29.30 -44.18 12.82
CA ALA A 28 28.51 -43.94 11.64
C ALA A 28 27.01 -44.15 11.90
N VAL A 29 26.18 -43.21 11.46
CA VAL A 29 24.74 -43.45 11.29
C VAL A 29 24.45 -43.46 9.80
N VAL A 30 24.15 -44.67 9.33
CA VAL A 30 23.65 -45.01 8.00
C VAL A 30 22.33 -44.26 7.76
N ARG A 31 22.30 -43.35 6.79
CA ARG A 31 21.03 -42.87 6.19
C ARG A 31 20.77 -43.64 4.91
N ILE A 32 19.85 -44.60 5.00
CA ILE A 32 19.24 -45.26 3.85
C ILE A 32 18.45 -44.22 3.07
N ILE A 33 18.85 -43.99 1.82
CA ILE A 33 18.08 -43.23 0.84
C ILE A 33 16.99 -44.17 0.32
N ALA A 34 15.76 -44.00 0.78
CA ALA A 34 14.59 -44.59 0.15
C ALA A 34 14.04 -43.59 -0.88
N GLN A 35 14.04 -43.98 -2.15
CA GLN A 35 13.47 -43.20 -3.25
C GLN A 35 11.95 -43.09 -3.13
N PRO A 36 11.32 -41.96 -3.51
CA PRO A 36 9.88 -41.90 -3.65
C PRO A 36 9.44 -42.72 -4.88
N ARG A 37 8.59 -43.72 -4.61
CA ARG A 37 7.92 -44.57 -5.60
C ARG A 37 6.92 -43.71 -6.38
N VAL A 38 7.16 -43.54 -7.68
CA VAL A 38 6.19 -42.99 -8.63
C VAL A 38 5.01 -43.96 -8.74
N VAL A 39 3.81 -43.48 -8.44
CA VAL A 39 2.56 -44.17 -8.75
C VAL A 39 1.83 -43.36 -9.82
N PRO A 40 1.53 -43.92 -11.00
CA PRO A 40 0.63 -43.29 -11.95
C PRO A 40 -0.80 -43.65 -11.54
N VAL A 41 -1.66 -42.65 -11.29
CA VAL A 41 -3.10 -42.89 -11.26
C VAL A 41 -3.76 -42.05 -12.32
N SER A 42 -4.36 -42.79 -13.23
CA SER A 42 -5.08 -42.43 -14.42
C SER A 42 -6.21 -41.43 -14.16
N SER A 43 -6.40 -40.59 -15.17
CA SER A 43 -7.61 -39.83 -15.46
C SER A 43 -8.86 -40.71 -15.38
N HIS A 44 -9.99 -40.10 -14.99
CA HIS A 44 -11.28 -40.15 -15.69
C HIS A 44 -12.27 -39.20 -14.97
N TYR A 45 -12.53 -38.04 -15.59
CA TYR A 45 -13.68 -37.19 -15.28
C TYR A 45 -14.83 -37.59 -16.22
N PRO A 46 -16.02 -37.94 -15.71
CA PRO A 46 -17.22 -37.85 -16.53
C PRO A 46 -17.73 -36.41 -16.51
N MET A 47 -17.55 -35.71 -17.63
CA MET A 47 -18.35 -34.53 -17.96
C MET A 47 -19.80 -34.97 -18.21
N THR A 48 -20.75 -34.42 -17.47
CA THR A 48 -22.17 -34.49 -17.79
C THR A 48 -22.58 -33.23 -18.56
N PRO A 49 -23.40 -33.37 -19.62
CA PRO A 49 -23.77 -32.24 -20.47
C PRO A 49 -25.07 -31.56 -20.01
N ALA A 50 -25.11 -30.26 -20.28
CA ALA A 50 -26.25 -29.45 -20.71
C ALA A 50 -27.52 -29.40 -19.84
N SER A 51 -27.83 -28.18 -19.39
CA SER A 51 -29.21 -27.67 -19.38
C SER A 51 -29.18 -26.16 -19.62
N PHE A 52 -29.28 -25.80 -20.90
CA PHE A 52 -29.60 -24.44 -21.33
C PHE A 52 -31.05 -24.14 -20.99
N LEU A 53 -31.30 -23.33 -19.96
CA LEU A 53 -32.61 -22.69 -19.80
C LEU A 53 -32.61 -21.39 -20.60
N ARG A 54 -33.44 -21.39 -21.64
CA ARG A 54 -33.81 -20.20 -22.43
C ARG A 54 -34.59 -19.24 -21.52
N ALA A 55 -34.06 -18.04 -21.32
CA ALA A 55 -34.84 -16.88 -20.88
C ALA A 55 -34.90 -15.88 -22.04
N THR A 56 -35.97 -15.97 -22.81
CA THR A 56 -36.39 -14.95 -23.78
C THR A 56 -36.78 -13.69 -23.02
N LEU A 57 -36.02 -12.61 -23.16
CA LEU A 57 -36.44 -11.28 -22.71
C LEU A 57 -36.84 -10.45 -23.93
N SER A 58 -38.13 -10.16 -23.99
CA SER A 58 -38.84 -9.46 -25.05
C SER A 58 -38.35 -8.03 -25.24
N LEU A 59 -38.08 -7.71 -26.50
CA LEU A 59 -37.86 -6.38 -27.04
C LEU A 59 -39.19 -5.61 -27.06
N VAL A 60 -39.31 -4.55 -26.26
CA VAL A 60 -40.41 -3.57 -26.38
C VAL A 60 -39.82 -2.31 -27.04
N LEU A 61 -40.18 -2.10 -28.31
CA LEU A 61 -40.01 -0.81 -28.98
C LEU A 61 -41.07 0.16 -28.46
N LEU A 62 -40.62 1.30 -27.94
CA LEU A 62 -41.44 2.51 -27.81
C LEU A 62 -40.81 3.60 -28.66
N THR A 63 -41.39 3.78 -29.85
CA THR A 63 -41.29 4.97 -30.68
C THR A 63 -42.15 6.07 -30.08
N ALA A 64 -41.54 7.21 -29.74
CA ALA A 64 -42.25 8.47 -29.57
C ALA A 64 -41.40 9.62 -30.13
N CYS A 65 -41.82 10.12 -31.30
CA CYS A 65 -41.45 11.44 -31.78
C CYS A 65 -42.18 12.49 -30.95
N GLY A 66 -41.47 13.53 -30.53
CA GLY A 66 -42.05 14.70 -29.89
C GLY A 66 -40.99 15.77 -29.73
N GLY A 67 -40.94 16.70 -30.69
CA GLY A 67 -40.01 17.81 -30.66
C GLY A 67 -40.32 18.79 -29.52
N SER A 68 -39.27 19.42 -29.00
CA SER A 68 -39.35 20.73 -28.37
C SER A 68 -37.96 21.37 -28.45
N THR A 69 -37.93 22.47 -29.18
CA THR A 69 -36.86 23.46 -29.26
C THR A 69 -36.56 24.02 -27.88
N LEU A 70 -35.30 23.94 -27.44
CA LEU A 70 -34.74 24.84 -26.43
C LEU A 70 -33.36 25.30 -26.91
N THR A 71 -33.35 26.52 -27.44
CA THR A 71 -32.21 27.43 -27.39
C THR A 71 -31.95 27.77 -25.92
N ASP A 72 -30.78 27.44 -25.39
CA ASP A 72 -30.08 28.39 -24.52
C ASP A 72 -28.58 28.14 -24.50
N ALA A 73 -27.85 29.25 -24.52
CA ALA A 73 -26.42 29.33 -24.60
C ALA A 73 -25.81 29.16 -23.20
N THR A 74 -24.79 28.33 -23.09
CA THR A 74 -23.79 28.52 -22.02
C THR A 74 -22.42 28.25 -22.61
N ALA A 75 -21.64 29.33 -22.68
CA ALA A 75 -20.35 29.40 -23.31
C ALA A 75 -19.35 28.42 -22.68
N THR A 76 -18.86 27.48 -23.48
CA THR A 76 -17.55 26.89 -23.27
C THR A 76 -16.49 27.97 -23.53
N PRO A 77 -15.49 28.17 -22.65
CA PRO A 77 -14.28 28.87 -23.06
C PRO A 77 -13.53 27.94 -24.02
N ALA A 78 -13.83 28.07 -25.31
CA ALA A 78 -13.08 27.43 -26.36
C ALA A 78 -11.68 28.06 -26.40
N PHE A 79 -10.67 27.33 -25.90
CA PHE A 79 -9.31 27.58 -26.35
C PHE A 79 -9.28 27.24 -27.85
N ALA A 80 -9.23 28.28 -28.67
CA ALA A 80 -9.29 28.18 -30.12
C ALA A 80 -8.29 27.13 -30.64
N ARG A 81 -8.82 26.10 -31.31
CA ARG A 81 -8.05 25.30 -32.27
C ARG A 81 -7.54 26.24 -33.36
N ALA A 82 -6.23 26.51 -33.38
CA ALA A 82 -5.60 27.23 -34.48
C ALA A 82 -5.51 26.30 -35.69
N ASN A 83 -6.48 26.39 -36.59
CA ASN A 83 -6.39 25.87 -37.95
C ASN A 83 -6.63 27.04 -38.91
N GLY A 84 -5.60 27.42 -39.67
CA GLY A 84 -5.71 28.50 -40.66
C GLY A 84 -4.35 29.03 -41.10
N GLY A 85 -3.91 28.61 -42.28
CA GLY A 85 -2.66 29.03 -42.90
C GLY A 85 -2.63 30.51 -43.27
N GLY A 86 -1.48 31.11 -43.07
CA GLY A 86 -1.13 32.46 -43.52
C GLY A 86 0.38 32.60 -43.51
N SER A 87 0.97 32.59 -44.71
CA SER A 87 2.40 32.78 -44.93
C SER A 87 2.77 34.24 -44.63
N GLY A 88 3.60 34.45 -43.61
CA GLY A 88 4.13 35.75 -43.21
C GLY A 88 5.44 35.55 -42.45
N SER A 89 6.56 35.85 -43.12
CA SER A 89 7.92 35.72 -42.62
C SER A 89 8.18 36.67 -41.44
N GLY A 90 8.27 36.08 -40.26
CA GLY A 90 8.57 36.72 -38.98
C GLY A 90 8.45 35.63 -37.92
N GLY A 91 9.49 34.81 -37.81
CA GLY A 91 9.53 33.50 -37.11
C GLY A 91 8.90 33.51 -35.72
N THR A 92 7.58 33.42 -35.67
CA THR A 92 6.81 33.30 -34.45
C THR A 92 6.85 31.83 -34.12
N THR A 93 7.81 31.44 -33.28
CA THR A 93 7.87 30.08 -32.72
C THR A 93 6.55 29.79 -32.01
N THR A 94 5.69 29.02 -32.66
CA THR A 94 4.45 28.51 -32.07
C THR A 94 4.84 27.56 -30.94
N VAL A 95 4.27 27.78 -29.76
CA VAL A 95 4.47 26.89 -28.62
C VAL A 95 3.48 25.74 -28.73
N SER A 96 3.95 24.51 -28.65
CA SER A 96 3.09 23.32 -28.63
C SER A 96 3.48 22.40 -27.48
N VAL A 97 2.52 21.67 -26.95
CA VAL A 97 2.72 20.63 -25.93
C VAL A 97 2.13 19.34 -26.50
N THR A 98 2.91 18.29 -26.55
CA THR A 98 2.55 17.02 -27.20
C THR A 98 2.43 15.86 -26.22
N GLY A 99 2.95 15.99 -25.00
CA GLY A 99 2.82 14.93 -24.00
C GLY A 99 3.45 15.25 -22.65
N ALA A 100 3.24 14.33 -21.72
CA ALA A 100 3.80 14.32 -20.38
C ALA A 100 4.33 12.93 -20.03
N SER A 101 5.41 12.86 -19.24
CA SER A 101 5.95 11.61 -18.72
C SER A 101 6.45 11.79 -17.27
N PRO A 102 5.85 11.11 -16.28
CA PRO A 102 4.66 10.27 -16.42
C PRO A 102 3.44 11.08 -16.89
N ALA A 103 2.55 10.45 -17.64
CA ALA A 103 1.28 11.05 -18.11
C ALA A 103 0.15 10.92 -17.07
N ILE A 104 0.45 10.41 -15.88
CA ILE A 104 -0.53 10.15 -14.83
C ILE A 104 0.09 10.37 -13.45
N ALA A 105 -0.71 10.84 -12.51
CA ALA A 105 -0.37 10.86 -11.10
C ALA A 105 -1.58 10.61 -10.20
N SER A 106 -1.31 10.06 -9.03
CA SER A 106 -2.32 9.88 -7.98
C SER A 106 -2.49 11.15 -7.14
N THR A 107 -3.67 11.34 -6.56
CA THR A 107 -3.87 12.33 -5.49
C THR A 107 -2.98 12.06 -4.28
N ASP A 108 -2.68 13.10 -3.49
CA ASP A 108 -1.75 13.08 -2.35
C ASP A 108 -0.31 12.67 -2.72
N THR A 109 0.17 13.13 -3.89
CA THR A 109 1.54 12.84 -4.36
C THR A 109 2.30 14.09 -4.82
N VAL A 110 3.62 13.96 -4.87
CA VAL A 110 4.53 14.91 -5.52
C VAL A 110 5.28 14.15 -6.62
N VAL A 111 5.25 14.66 -7.84
CA VAL A 111 5.84 13.98 -9.01
C VAL A 111 6.60 14.96 -9.89
N ASP A 112 7.71 14.50 -10.46
CA ASP A 112 8.44 15.22 -11.49
C ASP A 112 7.92 14.79 -12.87
N VAL A 113 7.33 15.73 -13.60
CA VAL A 113 6.76 15.52 -14.93
C VAL A 113 7.68 16.11 -15.98
N THR A 114 8.06 15.30 -16.96
CA THR A 114 8.73 15.75 -18.18
C THR A 114 7.67 16.05 -19.24
N ILE A 115 7.60 17.30 -19.68
CA ILE A 115 6.66 17.80 -20.67
C ILE A 115 7.39 17.87 -22.01
N SER A 116 6.83 17.21 -23.03
CA SER A 116 7.33 17.22 -24.41
C SER A 116 6.53 18.20 -25.27
N GLY A 117 7.19 18.82 -26.24
CA GLY A 117 6.56 19.80 -27.13
C GLY A 117 7.53 20.48 -28.08
N SER A 118 7.20 21.70 -28.47
CA SER A 118 8.08 22.55 -29.30
C SER A 118 7.91 24.03 -28.98
N GLY A 119 8.93 24.82 -29.32
CA GLY A 119 8.91 26.27 -29.14
C GLY A 119 9.08 26.73 -27.69
N PHE A 120 9.47 25.85 -26.75
CA PHE A 120 9.77 26.24 -25.37
C PHE A 120 10.98 27.17 -25.33
N ALA A 121 10.97 28.11 -24.38
CA ALA A 121 12.07 29.04 -24.16
C ALA A 121 12.51 29.01 -22.69
N LYS A 122 13.73 29.50 -22.42
CA LYS A 122 14.23 29.67 -21.05
C LYS A 122 13.26 30.55 -20.25
N GLY A 123 12.88 30.10 -19.06
CA GLY A 123 11.87 30.76 -18.22
C GLY A 123 10.42 30.36 -18.53
N ALA A 124 10.18 29.40 -19.42
CA ALA A 124 8.87 28.80 -19.61
C ALA A 124 8.32 28.20 -18.30
N SER A 125 7.00 28.28 -18.14
CA SER A 125 6.27 27.71 -17.00
C SER A 125 5.10 26.86 -17.48
N ALA A 126 4.85 25.75 -16.80
CA ALA A 126 3.70 24.90 -17.02
C ALA A 126 2.61 25.14 -15.96
N ARG A 127 1.36 24.87 -16.34
CA ARG A 127 0.20 24.74 -15.45
C ARG A 127 -0.67 23.58 -15.91
N TRP A 128 -1.31 22.92 -14.96
CA TRP A 128 -2.30 21.88 -15.20
C TRP A 128 -3.67 22.51 -15.09
N SER A 129 -4.56 22.20 -16.04
CA SER A 129 -5.90 22.78 -16.13
C SER A 129 -6.93 21.67 -16.29
N ILE A 130 -7.98 21.70 -15.48
CA ILE A 130 -9.17 20.85 -15.67
C ILE A 130 -10.39 21.75 -15.76
N ALA A 131 -11.15 21.66 -16.86
CA ALA A 131 -12.27 22.56 -17.13
C ALA A 131 -11.94 24.07 -16.97
N GLY A 132 -10.69 24.45 -17.23
CA GLY A 132 -10.19 25.83 -17.09
C GLY A 132 -9.68 26.20 -15.68
N ASP A 133 -9.83 25.34 -14.68
CA ASP A 133 -9.30 25.54 -13.33
C ASP A 133 -7.84 25.05 -13.25
N THR A 134 -6.93 25.97 -12.91
CA THR A 134 -5.50 25.69 -12.72
C THR A 134 -5.05 25.59 -11.27
N THR A 135 -5.98 25.52 -10.32
CA THR A 135 -5.68 25.51 -8.88
C THR A 135 -5.61 24.09 -8.29
N GLN A 136 -6.17 23.10 -8.99
CA GLN A 136 -6.25 21.71 -8.53
C GLN A 136 -4.90 21.01 -8.43
N VAL A 137 -3.92 21.39 -9.26
CA VAL A 137 -2.56 20.81 -9.26
C VAL A 137 -1.55 21.95 -9.10
N GLN A 138 -0.75 21.88 -8.04
CA GLN A 138 0.21 22.92 -7.70
C GLN A 138 1.55 22.65 -8.39
N VAL A 139 2.09 23.65 -9.09
CA VAL A 139 3.43 23.57 -9.66
C VAL A 139 4.44 24.13 -8.66
N LEU A 140 5.33 23.27 -8.16
CA LEU A 140 6.36 23.61 -7.18
C LEU A 140 7.60 24.22 -7.85
N SER A 141 7.98 23.72 -9.03
CA SER A 141 9.07 24.29 -9.81
C SER A 141 8.95 23.94 -11.30
N ASN A 142 9.60 24.75 -12.13
CA ASN A 142 9.77 24.51 -13.56
C ASN A 142 11.26 24.61 -13.91
N SER A 143 11.74 23.72 -14.78
CA SER A 143 13.11 23.70 -15.28
C SER A 143 13.10 23.49 -16.78
N TYR A 144 13.45 24.55 -17.52
CA TYR A 144 13.68 24.46 -18.95
C TYR A 144 14.91 23.58 -19.24
N VAL A 145 14.75 22.60 -20.12
CA VAL A 145 15.86 21.72 -20.56
C VAL A 145 16.32 22.14 -21.95
N ASN A 146 15.40 22.15 -22.90
CA ASN A 146 15.63 22.57 -24.29
C ASN A 146 14.29 23.01 -24.93
N SER A 147 14.32 23.43 -26.20
CA SER A 147 13.14 23.97 -26.90
C SER A 147 11.98 22.97 -27.09
N SER A 148 12.21 21.70 -26.78
CA SER A 148 11.23 20.61 -26.86
C SER A 148 10.96 19.92 -25.52
N THR A 149 11.60 20.35 -24.43
CA THR A 149 11.51 19.68 -23.13
C THR A 149 11.51 20.67 -21.97
N LEU A 150 10.45 20.59 -21.15
CA LEU A 150 10.30 21.30 -19.89
C LEU A 150 10.09 20.26 -18.78
N LYS A 151 10.78 20.40 -17.65
CA LYS A 151 10.50 19.60 -16.46
C LYS A 151 9.73 20.43 -15.46
N ALA A 152 8.75 19.84 -14.81
CA ALA A 152 7.95 20.49 -13.78
C ALA A 152 7.77 19.54 -12.60
N ARG A 153 8.07 20.04 -11.41
CA ARG A 153 7.75 19.33 -10.17
C ARG A 153 6.38 19.79 -9.71
N ILE A 154 5.43 18.87 -9.58
CA ILE A 154 4.07 19.18 -9.18
C ILE A 154 3.69 18.48 -7.88
N ALA A 155 2.81 19.10 -7.10
CA ALA A 155 2.05 18.45 -6.06
C ALA A 155 0.61 18.28 -6.54
N VAL A 156 0.08 17.06 -6.41
CA VAL A 156 -1.32 16.73 -6.63
C VAL A 156 -1.96 16.56 -5.26
N PRO A 157 -2.70 17.56 -4.75
CA PRO A 157 -3.43 17.49 -3.49
C PRO A 157 -4.33 16.25 -3.40
N ALA A 158 -4.64 15.87 -2.16
CA ALA A 158 -5.51 14.73 -1.85
C ALA A 158 -6.95 14.90 -2.40
N ASN A 159 -7.43 16.14 -2.49
CA ASN A 159 -8.73 16.53 -3.00
C ASN A 159 -8.72 17.04 -4.45
N ALA A 160 -7.60 16.93 -5.16
CA ALA A 160 -7.56 17.32 -6.56
C ALA A 160 -8.61 16.55 -7.36
N THR A 161 -9.35 17.25 -8.22
CA THR A 161 -10.36 16.62 -9.08
C THR A 161 -9.73 15.52 -9.93
N ILE A 162 -10.31 14.32 -9.88
CA ILE A 162 -9.88 13.18 -10.71
C ILE A 162 -10.34 13.42 -12.16
N GLY A 163 -9.47 13.10 -13.12
CA GLY A 163 -9.78 13.20 -14.54
C GLY A 163 -8.59 13.62 -15.39
N SER A 164 -8.88 13.89 -16.66
CA SER A 164 -7.89 14.38 -17.63
C SER A 164 -7.67 15.88 -17.47
N TYR A 165 -6.40 16.28 -17.50
CA TYR A 165 -5.91 17.64 -17.40
C TYR A 165 -5.20 18.04 -18.68
N ASP A 166 -5.44 19.28 -19.08
CA ASP A 166 -4.61 19.96 -20.05
C ASP A 166 -3.33 20.44 -19.39
N ILE A 167 -2.21 20.42 -20.14
CA ILE A 167 -0.99 21.11 -19.74
C ILE A 167 -0.82 22.36 -20.58
N VAL A 168 -0.80 23.52 -19.92
CA VAL A 168 -0.59 24.83 -20.54
C VAL A 168 0.84 25.28 -20.26
N VAL A 169 1.66 25.39 -21.31
CA VAL A 169 3.01 25.97 -21.22
C VAL A 169 2.99 27.41 -21.71
N THR A 170 3.49 28.33 -20.88
CA THR A 170 3.62 29.76 -21.20
C THR A 170 5.08 30.16 -21.19
N ASN A 171 5.57 30.67 -22.32
CA ASN A 171 6.90 31.26 -22.42
C ASN A 171 6.93 32.68 -21.85
N VAL A 172 8.13 33.17 -21.55
CA VAL A 172 8.39 34.59 -21.29
C VAL A 172 7.92 35.40 -22.51
N GLY A 173 7.12 36.45 -22.29
CA GLY A 173 6.46 37.21 -23.35
C GLY A 173 5.05 36.71 -23.72
N GLY A 174 4.53 35.69 -23.02
CA GLY A 174 3.09 35.36 -23.03
C GLY A 174 2.63 34.41 -24.13
N LYS A 175 3.52 33.92 -25.00
CA LYS A 175 3.18 32.86 -25.97
C LYS A 175 2.83 31.57 -25.24
N LYS A 176 1.70 30.96 -25.62
CA LYS A 176 1.15 29.75 -24.97
C LYS A 176 1.03 28.59 -25.94
N GLY A 177 1.23 27.39 -25.41
CA GLY A 177 0.85 26.12 -26.05
C GLY A 177 0.07 25.27 -25.06
N VAL A 178 -0.90 24.51 -25.57
CA VAL A 178 -1.76 23.63 -24.77
C VAL A 178 -1.62 22.20 -25.29
N GLY A 179 -1.38 21.27 -24.38
CA GLY A 179 -1.51 19.84 -24.61
C GLY A 179 -2.82 19.42 -24.00
N ALA A 180 -3.81 19.11 -24.85
CA ALA A 180 -5.14 18.76 -24.39
C ALA A 180 -5.15 17.34 -23.81
N GLU A 181 -5.66 17.18 -22.58
CA GLU A 181 -5.85 15.89 -21.92
C GLU A 181 -4.58 15.00 -21.89
N VAL A 182 -3.39 15.60 -21.86
CA VAL A 182 -2.11 14.89 -21.90
C VAL A 182 -1.64 14.38 -20.53
N PHE A 183 -2.43 14.62 -19.49
CA PHE A 183 -2.13 14.20 -18.12
C PHE A 183 -3.39 13.77 -17.38
N GLU A 184 -3.34 12.66 -16.65
CA GLU A 184 -4.47 12.16 -15.86
C GLU A 184 -4.18 12.24 -14.36
N VAL A 185 -5.14 12.75 -13.58
CA VAL A 185 -5.13 12.62 -12.11
C VAL A 185 -6.07 11.49 -11.74
N VAL A 186 -5.56 10.50 -10.99
CA VAL A 186 -6.34 9.37 -10.47
C VAL A 186 -6.41 9.38 -8.95
N LEU A 187 -7.37 8.66 -8.38
CA LEU A 187 -7.44 8.48 -6.94
C LEU A 187 -6.16 7.81 -6.42
N GLY A 188 -5.50 8.42 -5.43
CA GLY A 188 -4.39 7.80 -4.72
C GLY A 188 -4.83 6.77 -3.69
N ASP A 189 -3.88 5.95 -3.25
CA ASP A 189 -4.07 5.04 -2.13
C ASP A 189 -4.13 5.85 -0.84
N PRO A 190 -5.27 5.91 -0.13
CA PRO A 190 -5.34 6.68 1.09
C PRO A 190 -4.46 6.05 2.17
N LYS A 191 -3.79 6.91 2.94
CA LYS A 191 -3.01 6.51 4.11
C LYS A 191 -3.95 5.90 5.16
N THR A 192 -3.44 4.92 5.90
CA THR A 192 -4.18 4.30 7.01
C THR A 192 -3.43 4.44 8.33
N THR A 193 -4.19 4.39 9.42
CA THR A 193 -3.69 4.33 10.78
C THR A 193 -4.23 3.06 11.42
N TRP A 194 -3.37 2.31 12.10
CA TRP A 194 -3.74 1.04 12.74
C TRP A 194 -3.70 1.22 14.25
N TYR A 195 -4.76 0.79 14.92
CA TYR A 195 -4.96 0.94 16.35
C TYR A 195 -5.05 -0.43 16.99
N PHE A 196 -4.13 -0.71 17.91
CA PHE A 196 -4.14 -1.94 18.67
C PHE A 196 -4.57 -1.62 20.11
N PRO A 197 -5.50 -2.39 20.69
CA PRO A 197 -5.91 -2.22 22.08
C PRO A 197 -4.71 -2.38 23.03
N LEU A 198 -4.70 -1.64 24.14
CA LEU A 198 -3.75 -1.83 25.24
C LEU A 198 -4.23 -2.89 26.26
N ASP A 199 -5.54 -3.14 26.31
CA ASP A 199 -6.16 -4.24 27.07
C ASP A 199 -6.04 -5.57 26.29
N ASP A 200 -4.81 -5.92 25.88
CA ASP A 200 -4.53 -7.00 24.93
C ASP A 200 -3.95 -8.28 25.58
N SER A 201 -4.05 -8.42 26.90
CA SER A 201 -3.46 -9.55 27.64
C SER A 201 -4.00 -10.93 27.24
N ALA A 202 -5.18 -10.98 26.63
CA ALA A 202 -5.80 -12.20 26.10
C ALA A 202 -5.54 -12.43 24.60
N LEU A 203 -4.88 -11.49 23.92
CA LEU A 203 -4.57 -11.58 22.49
C LEU A 203 -3.24 -12.28 22.24
N GLY A 204 -3.16 -12.96 21.10
CA GLY A 204 -1.93 -13.57 20.58
C GLY A 204 -1.09 -12.57 19.78
N LEU A 205 -1.70 -11.55 19.18
CA LEU A 205 -0.99 -10.43 18.55
C LEU A 205 -1.21 -9.16 19.38
N ARG A 206 -0.12 -8.54 19.82
CA ARG A 206 -0.11 -7.39 20.73
C ARG A 206 0.73 -6.25 20.20
N SER A 207 0.40 -5.04 20.63
CA SER A 207 1.14 -3.84 20.25
C SER A 207 2.47 -3.71 21.01
N ASP A 208 3.25 -2.69 20.68
CA ASP A 208 4.39 -2.24 21.50
C ASP A 208 4.00 -1.22 22.58
N GLY A 209 2.71 -0.89 22.71
CA GLY A 209 2.21 0.08 23.68
C GLY A 209 2.65 1.53 23.45
N ALA A 210 3.27 1.86 22.32
CA ALA A 210 3.79 3.21 22.05
C ALA A 210 2.78 4.08 21.28
N PHE A 211 3.00 5.41 21.33
CA PHE A 211 2.15 6.41 20.64
C PHE A 211 0.67 6.23 20.97
N VAL A 212 0.33 6.28 22.26
CA VAL A 212 -0.99 5.95 22.77
C VAL A 212 -2.02 7.04 22.44
N SER A 213 -3.21 6.63 22.01
CA SER A 213 -4.40 7.48 21.93
C SER A 213 -5.55 6.79 22.66
N GLY A 214 -5.96 7.33 23.81
CA GLY A 214 -6.95 6.69 24.66
C GLY A 214 -6.46 5.34 25.19
N GLN A 215 -7.13 4.25 24.80
CA GLN A 215 -6.83 2.88 25.20
C GLN A 215 -6.12 2.08 24.09
N GLU A 216 -5.56 2.75 23.10
CA GLU A 216 -4.97 2.12 21.92
C GLU A 216 -3.53 2.57 21.68
N SER A 217 -2.66 1.64 21.30
CA SER A 217 -1.37 1.92 20.67
C SER A 217 -1.57 2.24 19.19
N VAL A 218 -0.97 3.34 18.71
CA VAL A 218 -1.21 3.88 17.37
C VAL A 218 -0.01 3.65 16.45
N TYR A 219 -0.28 3.07 15.29
CA TYR A 219 0.67 2.89 14.18
C TYR A 219 0.21 3.79 13.03
N ASP A 220 0.64 5.04 13.06
CA ASP A 220 0.28 6.05 12.05
C ASP A 220 1.28 6.11 10.91
N ASN A 221 0.79 6.31 9.68
CA ASN A 221 1.64 6.32 8.50
C ASN A 221 2.67 7.47 8.55
N GLY A 222 3.94 7.13 8.40
CA GLY A 222 5.08 8.05 8.45
C GLY A 222 5.68 8.20 9.86
N VAL A 223 5.10 7.57 10.88
CA VAL A 223 5.60 7.66 12.26
C VAL A 223 6.49 6.47 12.58
N CYS A 224 7.77 6.72 12.88
CA CYS A 224 8.70 5.74 13.45
C CYS A 224 8.89 4.45 12.64
N GLY A 225 8.94 4.57 11.32
CA GLY A 225 9.08 3.42 10.42
C GLY A 225 7.75 2.76 10.04
N VAL A 226 6.61 3.32 10.46
CA VAL A 226 5.31 2.83 9.99
C VAL A 226 5.01 3.38 8.61
N SER A 227 4.69 2.51 7.67
CA SER A 227 4.18 2.83 6.33
C SER A 227 2.88 2.06 6.13
N ALA A 228 1.76 2.77 6.09
CA ALA A 228 0.44 2.16 6.09
C ALA A 228 -0.51 2.84 5.11
N LYS A 229 -1.18 2.05 4.28
CA LYS A 229 -2.10 2.52 3.24
C LYS A 229 -3.17 1.50 2.91
N LEU A 230 -4.26 1.97 2.33
CA LEU A 230 -5.30 1.15 1.74
C LEU A 230 -5.17 1.26 0.23
N PHE A 231 -4.96 0.13 -0.42
CA PHE A 231 -4.87 0.03 -1.87
C PHE A 231 -6.25 0.32 -2.46
N SER A 232 -6.39 1.50 -3.07
CA SER A 232 -7.64 1.94 -3.69
C SER A 232 -8.01 1.02 -4.86
N SER A 233 -9.30 0.79 -5.10
CA SER A 233 -9.80 -0.03 -6.21
C SER A 233 -9.68 0.66 -7.58
N ASN A 234 -8.69 1.52 -7.76
CA ASN A 234 -8.37 2.12 -9.05
C ASN A 234 -7.69 1.08 -9.96
N ALA A 235 -7.48 1.45 -11.23
CA ALA A 235 -6.88 0.56 -12.23
C ALA A 235 -5.43 0.11 -11.91
N PHE A 236 -4.75 0.77 -10.98
CA PHE A 236 -3.33 0.52 -10.66
C PHE A 236 -3.14 -0.40 -9.44
N SER A 237 -4.04 -0.28 -8.47
CA SER A 237 -3.84 -0.81 -7.13
C SER A 237 -4.85 -1.92 -6.81
N GLY A 238 -6.11 -1.78 -7.25
CA GLY A 238 -7.15 -2.80 -7.47
C GLY A 238 -7.54 -3.78 -6.34
N SER A 239 -6.69 -4.05 -5.35
CA SER A 239 -6.87 -5.15 -4.42
C SER A 239 -7.89 -4.82 -3.32
N GLY A 240 -7.97 -3.56 -2.91
CA GLY A 240 -8.72 -3.15 -1.74
C GLY A 240 -8.01 -3.49 -0.43
N ASP A 241 -6.74 -3.91 -0.46
CA ASP A 241 -6.01 -4.37 0.71
C ASP A 241 -5.55 -3.22 1.60
N ALA A 242 -5.71 -3.33 2.91
CA ALA A 242 -5.01 -2.47 3.85
C ALA A 242 -3.65 -3.10 4.19
N THR A 243 -2.60 -2.30 4.10
CA THR A 243 -1.24 -2.73 4.45
C THR A 243 -0.64 -1.83 5.51
N MET A 244 0.23 -2.43 6.32
CA MET A 244 1.08 -1.73 7.28
C MET A 244 2.43 -2.43 7.32
N GLN A 245 3.49 -1.68 7.11
CA GLN A 245 4.86 -2.11 7.40
C GLN A 245 5.37 -1.31 8.58
N THR A 246 6.03 -1.94 9.55
CA THR A 246 6.48 -1.25 10.78
C THR A 246 7.97 -0.91 10.82
N ASP A 247 8.69 -1.21 9.73
CA ASP A 247 10.11 -0.96 9.52
C ASP A 247 10.43 -0.36 8.14
N ASN A 248 9.59 0.55 7.63
CA ASN A 248 9.79 1.26 6.37
C ASN A 248 10.12 2.76 6.60
N PRO A 249 11.24 3.31 6.12
CA PRO A 249 12.29 2.67 5.32
C PRO A 249 13.01 1.58 6.11
N ASN A 250 13.47 0.51 5.45
CA ASN A 250 14.20 -0.61 6.07
C ASN A 250 15.49 -0.19 6.80
N PHE A 251 15.87 1.09 6.72
CA PHE A 251 17.01 1.68 7.40
C PHE A 251 16.51 2.53 8.56
N ARG A 252 17.21 2.44 9.70
CA ARG A 252 16.87 3.16 10.93
C ARG A 252 16.49 4.62 10.69
N ASP A 253 15.26 4.95 11.05
CA ASP A 253 14.85 6.34 11.19
C ASP A 253 15.61 6.96 12.38
N ARG A 254 16.56 7.84 12.06
CA ARG A 254 17.39 8.51 13.07
C ARG A 254 16.59 9.49 13.93
N GLN A 255 15.40 9.89 13.50
CA GLN A 255 14.55 10.84 14.21
C GLN A 255 13.65 10.13 15.22
N CYS A 256 13.42 8.82 15.07
CA CYS A 256 12.59 8.06 16.00
C CYS A 256 13.41 7.11 16.89
N PRO A 257 13.43 7.33 18.22
CA PRO A 257 14.12 6.43 19.16
C PRO A 257 13.45 5.05 19.27
N LEU A 258 12.17 4.95 18.88
CA LEU A 258 11.37 3.72 18.89
C LEU A 258 11.33 3.01 17.53
N TYR A 259 12.20 3.37 16.59
CA TYR A 259 12.31 2.65 15.32
C TYR A 259 13.05 1.30 15.48
N PRO A 260 12.63 0.24 14.77
CA PRO A 260 11.35 0.13 14.07
C PRO A 260 10.22 -0.08 15.09
N ARG A 261 9.00 0.30 14.74
CA ARG A 261 7.83 -0.10 15.55
C ARG A 261 7.70 -1.61 15.49
N THR A 262 7.27 -2.22 16.59
CA THR A 262 7.18 -3.68 16.71
C THR A 262 5.79 -4.10 17.16
N VAL A 263 5.47 -5.36 16.94
CA VAL A 263 4.37 -6.07 17.60
C VAL A 263 4.95 -7.26 18.36
N SER A 264 4.17 -7.82 19.29
CA SER A 264 4.53 -9.04 20.02
C SER A 264 3.55 -10.16 19.70
N LEU A 265 4.08 -11.34 19.38
CA LEU A 265 3.32 -12.57 19.21
C LEU A 265 3.43 -13.41 20.49
N HIS A 266 2.31 -13.68 21.13
CA HIS A 266 2.18 -14.48 22.34
C HIS A 266 1.51 -15.81 22.02
N TYR A 267 2.29 -16.89 22.06
CA TYR A 267 1.83 -18.24 21.76
C TYR A 267 1.23 -18.90 23.01
N ALA A 268 0.34 -19.87 22.81
CA ALA A 268 -0.35 -20.57 23.90
C ALA A 268 0.59 -21.36 24.84
N ASP A 269 1.80 -21.70 24.38
CA ASP A 269 2.83 -22.37 25.18
C ASP A 269 3.71 -21.38 25.97
N GLY A 270 3.32 -20.10 26.02
CA GLY A 270 4.04 -19.05 26.74
C GLY A 270 5.22 -18.45 25.99
N HIS A 271 5.53 -18.93 24.78
CA HIS A 271 6.57 -18.31 23.96
C HIS A 271 6.13 -16.92 23.50
N VAL A 272 7.08 -15.97 23.47
CA VAL A 272 6.83 -14.59 23.02
C VAL A 272 7.89 -14.18 22.01
N GLU A 273 7.45 -13.65 20.87
CA GLU A 273 8.32 -13.09 19.83
C GLU A 273 7.99 -11.63 19.60
N ARG A 274 8.98 -10.75 19.68
CA ARG A 274 8.82 -9.33 19.35
C ARG A 274 9.47 -9.05 18.00
N THR A 275 8.72 -8.48 17.07
CA THR A 275 9.14 -8.35 15.67
C THR A 275 8.54 -7.11 15.03
N ALA A 276 9.25 -6.53 14.07
CA ALA A 276 8.63 -5.70 13.05
C ALA A 276 8.08 -6.60 11.92
N GLY A 277 7.26 -6.04 11.04
CA GLY A 277 6.81 -6.79 9.87
C GLY A 277 5.82 -6.07 9.00
N PHE A 278 5.33 -6.82 8.02
CA PHE A 278 4.39 -6.38 7.00
C PHE A 278 3.05 -7.10 7.18
N PHE A 279 2.01 -6.31 7.40
CA PHE A 279 0.62 -6.72 7.47
C PHE A 279 -0.06 -6.46 6.12
N ASN A 280 -0.84 -7.41 5.65
CA ASN A 280 -1.71 -7.29 4.48
C ASN A 280 -3.07 -7.88 4.82
N LEU A 281 -4.01 -7.00 5.16
CA LEU A 281 -5.41 -7.31 5.41
C LEU A 281 -6.19 -7.16 4.10
N ARG A 282 -6.78 -8.25 3.65
CA ARG A 282 -7.29 -8.34 2.28
C ARG A 282 -8.65 -7.65 2.09
N ALA A 283 -8.81 -7.01 0.94
CA ALA A 283 -10.10 -6.58 0.36
C ALA A 283 -11.07 -5.88 1.34
N LEU A 284 -10.62 -4.79 1.99
CA LEU A 284 -11.48 -3.88 2.76
C LEU A 284 -12.39 -3.04 1.84
N GLU A 285 -11.80 -2.45 0.81
CA GLU A 285 -12.46 -1.58 -0.17
C GLU A 285 -12.10 -2.00 -1.59
N ASN A 286 -12.63 -3.13 -2.02
CA ASN A 286 -12.60 -3.54 -3.42
C ASN A 286 -14.01 -3.33 -4.01
N GLY A 287 -14.14 -2.72 -5.19
CA GLY A 287 -15.46 -2.40 -5.78
C GLY A 287 -16.44 -3.58 -5.82
N THR A 288 -15.96 -4.82 -5.94
CA THR A 288 -16.81 -6.02 -5.91
C THR A 288 -16.91 -6.69 -4.53
N LEU A 289 -15.95 -6.45 -3.63
CA LEU A 289 -15.86 -7.08 -2.29
C LEU A 289 -15.92 -6.06 -1.15
N THR A 290 -16.55 -4.91 -1.38
CA THR A 290 -16.70 -3.87 -0.36
C THR A 290 -17.58 -4.39 0.76
N ILE A 291 -17.16 -4.18 2.00
CA ILE A 291 -17.98 -4.49 3.18
C ILE A 291 -18.97 -3.33 3.35
N PRO A 292 -20.30 -3.57 3.38
CA PRO A 292 -21.26 -2.51 3.69
C PRO A 292 -21.07 -1.96 5.12
N ILE A 293 -21.36 -0.67 5.33
CA ILE A 293 -21.28 -0.06 6.67
C ILE A 293 -22.25 -0.79 7.61
N GLY A 294 -21.79 -1.09 8.82
CA GLY A 294 -22.50 -1.87 9.83
C GLY A 294 -22.48 -3.38 9.60
N SER A 295 -21.85 -3.87 8.54
CA SER A 295 -21.77 -5.30 8.21
C SER A 295 -20.39 -5.88 8.51
N THR A 296 -20.36 -7.20 8.72
CA THR A 296 -19.15 -7.99 8.95
C THR A 296 -18.91 -8.95 7.80
N ALA A 297 -17.65 -9.12 7.40
CA ALA A 297 -17.27 -10.12 6.42
C ALA A 297 -15.97 -10.83 6.82
N LEU A 298 -15.80 -12.07 6.37
CA LEU A 298 -14.56 -12.81 6.58
C LEU A 298 -13.48 -12.32 5.61
N ARG A 299 -12.30 -11.96 6.13
CA ARG A 299 -11.14 -11.53 5.33
C ARG A 299 -9.86 -12.22 5.77
N GLY A 300 -8.93 -12.30 4.82
CA GLY A 300 -7.61 -12.85 5.07
C GLY A 300 -6.65 -11.80 5.63
N LEU A 301 -5.80 -12.18 6.58
CA LEU A 301 -4.63 -11.38 7.00
C LEU A 301 -3.36 -12.18 6.76
N THR A 302 -2.39 -11.56 6.09
CA THR A 302 -1.01 -12.06 6.06
C THR A 302 -0.14 -11.14 6.90
N PHE A 303 0.64 -11.73 7.80
CA PHE A 303 1.68 -11.05 8.56
C PHE A 303 3.03 -11.67 8.25
N SER A 304 3.89 -10.93 7.56
CA SER A 304 5.27 -11.33 7.23
C SER A 304 6.23 -10.70 8.21
N LEU A 305 7.02 -11.51 8.91
CA LEU A 305 7.91 -11.05 9.96
C LEU A 305 9.26 -10.65 9.34
N SER A 306 9.80 -9.48 9.72
CA SER A 306 11.02 -8.95 9.07
C SER A 306 12.33 -9.49 9.63
N ILE A 307 12.33 -9.96 10.88
CA ILE A 307 13.44 -10.73 11.45
C ILE A 307 13.17 -12.22 11.27
N ARG A 308 14.24 -13.04 11.27
CA ARG A 308 14.10 -14.50 11.32
C ARG A 308 13.45 -14.89 12.64
N SER A 309 12.12 -14.82 12.72
CA SER A 309 11.35 -15.36 13.84
C SER A 309 11.77 -16.81 14.05
N ALA A 310 11.89 -17.19 15.32
CA ALA A 310 12.34 -18.52 15.69
C ALA A 310 11.32 -19.59 15.26
N ARG A 311 10.03 -19.22 15.19
CA ARG A 311 8.95 -20.16 14.88
C ARG A 311 8.39 -20.04 13.48
N CYS A 312 8.20 -18.83 12.97
CA CYS A 312 7.53 -18.65 11.70
C CYS A 312 7.91 -17.36 10.97
N ALA A 313 8.33 -17.47 9.71
CA ALA A 313 8.62 -16.29 8.88
C ALA A 313 7.35 -15.53 8.43
N SER A 314 6.18 -16.17 8.40
CA SER A 314 4.92 -15.54 8.02
C SER A 314 3.72 -16.27 8.61
N LEU A 315 2.83 -15.52 9.27
CA LEU A 315 1.56 -16.01 9.79
C LEU A 315 0.42 -15.61 8.87
N ARG A 316 -0.50 -16.55 8.60
CA ARG A 316 -1.64 -16.33 7.70
C ARG A 316 -2.95 -16.72 8.39
N TRP A 317 -3.81 -15.73 8.59
CA TRP A 317 -5.22 -15.93 8.87
C TRP A 317 -5.95 -15.96 7.53
N ASN A 318 -5.83 -17.07 6.81
CA ASN A 318 -6.45 -17.25 5.51
C ASN A 318 -6.60 -18.75 5.24
N ASP A 319 -7.74 -19.15 4.70
CA ASP A 319 -8.06 -20.54 4.38
C ASP A 319 -7.46 -21.00 3.05
N LEU A 320 -6.92 -20.06 2.26
CA LEU A 320 -6.35 -20.32 0.94
C LEU A 320 -4.97 -19.68 0.77
N VAL A 321 -3.98 -20.50 0.40
CA VAL A 321 -2.63 -20.08 0.01
C VAL A 321 -2.32 -20.67 -1.35
N GLU A 322 -2.13 -19.81 -2.36
CA GLU A 322 -1.80 -20.25 -3.73
C GLU A 322 -2.81 -21.26 -4.30
N GLY A 323 -4.09 -21.09 -3.95
CA GLY A 323 -5.18 -21.99 -4.35
C GLY A 323 -5.27 -23.28 -3.53
N LEU A 324 -4.33 -23.53 -2.61
CA LEU A 324 -4.36 -24.67 -1.70
C LEU A 324 -5.10 -24.28 -0.40
N SER A 325 -6.01 -25.15 0.03
CA SER A 325 -6.64 -25.02 1.34
C SER A 325 -5.61 -25.25 2.43
N VAL A 326 -5.52 -24.30 3.36
CA VAL A 326 -4.63 -24.39 4.53
C VAL A 326 -5.45 -24.24 5.81
N PRO A 327 -4.98 -24.80 6.94
CA PRO A 327 -5.70 -24.74 8.21
C PRO A 327 -5.59 -23.38 8.93
N GLY A 328 -5.58 -22.28 8.17
CA GLY A 328 -5.62 -20.92 8.69
C GLY A 328 -7.04 -20.38 8.64
N ASP A 329 -7.48 -19.76 9.72
CA ASP A 329 -8.82 -19.21 9.79
C ASP A 329 -8.87 -17.77 9.25
N LYS A 330 -10.03 -17.32 8.78
CA LYS A 330 -10.24 -15.91 8.40
C LYS A 330 -10.53 -15.04 9.62
N LEU A 331 -10.39 -13.73 9.47
CA LEU A 331 -10.76 -12.73 10.46
C LEU A 331 -12.16 -12.17 10.19
N LEU A 332 -12.87 -11.82 11.26
CA LEU A 332 -14.07 -11.00 11.19
C LEU A 332 -13.65 -9.56 10.97
N VAL A 333 -14.09 -8.96 9.87
CA VAL A 333 -13.85 -7.54 9.58
C VAL A 333 -15.19 -6.83 9.48
N THR A 334 -15.44 -5.92 10.42
CA THR A 334 -16.67 -5.14 10.49
C THR A 334 -16.37 -3.72 10.03
N ARG A 335 -17.08 -3.25 9.01
CA ARG A 335 -16.98 -1.85 8.60
C ARG A 335 -17.87 -1.01 9.49
N LEU A 336 -17.26 -0.20 10.36
CA LEU A 336 -17.99 0.63 11.33
C LEU A 336 -18.56 1.89 10.68
N ASP A 337 -17.79 2.51 9.79
CA ASP A 337 -18.18 3.71 9.04
C ASP A 337 -17.48 3.78 7.67
N ALA A 338 -17.56 4.91 6.97
CA ALA A 338 -16.95 5.08 5.65
C ALA A 338 -15.42 4.91 5.65
N ASN A 339 -14.77 5.11 6.79
CA ASN A 339 -13.33 5.18 6.97
C ASN A 339 -12.78 4.23 8.06
N THR A 340 -13.62 3.50 8.78
CA THR A 340 -13.19 2.68 9.93
C THR A 340 -13.61 1.22 9.80
N TRP A 341 -12.66 0.31 10.05
CA TRP A 341 -12.90 -1.12 10.12
C TRP A 341 -12.37 -1.69 11.44
N SER A 342 -13.22 -2.42 12.17
CA SER A 342 -12.80 -3.28 13.27
C SER A 342 -12.41 -4.65 12.73
N VAL A 343 -11.32 -5.20 13.25
CA VAL A 343 -10.78 -6.49 12.84
C VAL A 343 -10.59 -7.34 14.09
N GLU A 344 -11.12 -8.56 14.07
CA GLU A 344 -10.96 -9.51 15.17
C GLU A 344 -10.87 -10.96 14.66
N SER A 345 -10.20 -11.82 15.42
CA SER A 345 -10.27 -13.27 15.21
C SER A 345 -11.69 -13.77 15.45
N GLN A 346 -12.14 -14.77 14.68
CA GLN A 346 -13.37 -15.47 15.03
C GLN A 346 -13.25 -16.15 16.40
N PRO A 347 -14.35 -16.52 17.06
CA PRO A 347 -14.31 -17.34 18.26
C PRO A 347 -13.62 -18.69 18.00
N ALA A 348 -13.00 -19.25 19.04
CA ALA A 348 -12.47 -20.60 18.98
C ALA A 348 -13.56 -21.61 18.54
N PRO A 349 -13.23 -22.59 17.68
CA PRO A 349 -11.88 -23.00 17.27
C PRO A 349 -11.30 -22.24 16.06
N ASN A 350 -12.01 -21.27 15.49
CA ASN A 350 -11.68 -20.63 14.21
C ASN A 350 -10.76 -19.40 14.36
N ASN A 351 -9.79 -19.45 15.26
CA ASN A 351 -8.91 -18.34 15.63
C ASN A 351 -7.42 -18.63 15.36
N ARG A 352 -7.14 -19.45 14.35
CA ARG A 352 -5.79 -19.97 14.11
C ARG A 352 -5.09 -19.26 12.96
N ALA A 353 -3.83 -18.90 13.20
CA ALA A 353 -2.92 -18.43 12.17
C ALA A 353 -2.06 -19.58 11.66
N TYR A 354 -2.07 -19.82 10.35
CA TYR A 354 -1.24 -20.85 9.72
C TYR A 354 0.17 -20.33 9.43
N CYS A 355 1.17 -21.16 9.71
CA CYS A 355 2.56 -20.92 9.36
C CYS A 355 2.99 -21.79 8.17
N PRO A 356 3.17 -21.21 6.97
CA PRO A 356 3.58 -21.99 5.79
C PRO A 356 4.95 -22.65 5.92
N ALA A 357 5.86 -22.08 6.71
CA ALA A 357 7.23 -22.56 6.83
C ALA A 357 7.34 -23.92 7.55
N ASN A 358 6.41 -24.23 8.46
CA ASN A 358 6.44 -25.45 9.25
C ASN A 358 5.13 -26.26 9.20
N GLY A 359 4.09 -25.74 8.52
CA GLY A 359 2.80 -26.41 8.38
C GLY A 359 1.92 -26.39 9.62
N VAL A 360 2.28 -25.62 10.65
CA VAL A 360 1.57 -25.57 11.94
C VAL A 360 0.62 -24.39 11.98
N SER A 361 -0.58 -24.61 12.53
CA SER A 361 -1.51 -23.52 12.88
C SER A 361 -1.46 -23.22 14.37
N TYR A 362 -1.33 -21.94 14.72
CA TYR A 362 -1.26 -21.45 16.09
C TYR A 362 -2.56 -20.73 16.47
N PRO A 363 -3.16 -21.01 17.64
CA PRO A 363 -4.29 -20.23 18.15
C PRO A 363 -3.77 -18.83 18.53
N LEU A 364 -4.00 -17.85 17.67
CA LEU A 364 -3.51 -16.49 17.83
C LEU A 364 -4.68 -15.53 17.61
N ASN A 365 -5.29 -15.13 18.73
CA ASN A 365 -6.33 -14.12 18.73
C ASN A 365 -5.74 -12.78 18.30
N VAL A 366 -6.46 -12.05 17.45
CA VAL A 366 -6.09 -10.71 17.01
C VAL A 366 -7.27 -9.78 17.21
N ARG A 367 -6.97 -8.52 17.53
CA ARG A 367 -7.96 -7.43 17.57
C ARG A 367 -7.26 -6.12 17.26
N PHE A 368 -7.75 -5.38 16.29
CA PHE A 368 -7.26 -4.03 15.97
C PHE A 368 -8.27 -3.28 15.11
N THR A 369 -8.12 -1.96 15.03
CA THR A 369 -8.92 -1.10 14.16
C THR A 369 -8.04 -0.52 13.07
N VAL A 370 -8.54 -0.48 11.83
CA VAL A 370 -7.92 0.24 10.72
C VAL A 370 -8.76 1.46 10.40
N LYS A 371 -8.14 2.64 10.38
CA LYS A 371 -8.79 3.89 9.95
C LYS A 371 -8.12 4.40 8.69
N LYS A 372 -8.91 4.57 7.63
CA LYS A 372 -8.55 5.35 6.45
C LYS A 372 -8.53 6.82 6.85
N ARG A 373 -7.42 7.50 6.63
CA ARG A 373 -7.38 8.94 6.77
C ARG A 373 -8.25 9.53 5.67
N ALA A 374 -9.27 10.31 6.04
CA ALA A 374 -10.02 11.08 5.06
C ALA A 374 -9.03 11.94 4.28
N LEU A 375 -9.07 11.84 2.95
CA LEU A 375 -8.37 12.80 2.10
C LEU A 375 -8.97 14.17 2.43
N PRO A 376 -8.15 15.16 2.86
CA PRO A 376 -8.62 16.45 3.37
C PRO A 376 -9.51 17.22 2.40
#